data_AF-A0A2N2EN48-F1
#
_entry.id   AF-A0A2N2EN48-F1
#
_cell.length_a   1.000
_cell.length_b   1.000
_cell.length_c   1.000
_cell.angle_alpha   90.00
_cell.angle_beta   90.00
_cell.angle_gamma   90.00
#
_symmetry.space_group_name_H-M   'P 1'
#
loop_
_entity.id
_entity.type
_entity.pdbx_description
1 polymer ?
#
loop_
_entity_poly.entity_id
_entity_poly.type
_entity_poly.pdbx_seq_one_letter_code
_entity_poly.pdbx_strand_id
1 'polypeptide(L)'
;MEDNNPLVFKYDDIRDRGGLTVTLSLPAADYADAFERPDTLKKVDVEMTFSVGGDSVLLEGRAAAVLALDCARCGEPVTRSFEDAFDEVYPDSLEYIDTREVVRETVALLAPIKILCSDGCKGRCLVCGVNRNLQTCNCKAEYNSSFQALKDLKVDKPENPGKKKL
;
A
#
# COMPACT_ATOMS: atom_id res chain seq x y z
N MET A 1 22.48 18.30 15.32
CA MET A 1 21.70 18.14 16.56
C MET A 1 20.43 17.39 16.18
N GLU A 2 20.53 16.08 15.98
CA GLU A 2 19.41 15.16 15.71
C GLU A 2 19.14 14.31 16.97
N ASP A 3 19.29 14.88 18.17
CA ASP A 3 19.41 14.12 19.42
C ASP A 3 18.08 13.66 20.05
N ASN A 4 17.00 13.52 19.28
CA ASN A 4 15.75 12.95 19.82
C ASN A 4 14.77 12.45 18.76
N ASN A 5 15.26 11.79 17.71
CA ASN A 5 14.36 11.09 16.80
C ASN A 5 13.91 9.76 17.45
N PRO A 6 12.60 9.53 17.66
CA PRO A 6 12.11 8.32 18.33
C PRO A 6 12.35 7.02 17.54
N LEU A 7 12.84 7.12 16.30
CA LEU A 7 13.14 5.99 15.41
C LEU A 7 14.64 5.70 15.27
N VAL A 8 15.49 6.41 16.00
CA VAL A 8 16.95 6.16 16.02
C VAL A 8 17.35 5.66 17.40
N PHE A 9 17.97 4.48 17.44
CA PHE A 9 18.31 3.80 18.69
C PHE A 9 19.82 3.60 18.78
N LYS A 10 20.39 3.72 19.98
CA LYS A 10 21.80 3.36 20.21
C LYS A 10 21.95 1.85 20.24
N TYR A 11 22.93 1.34 19.51
CA TYR A 11 23.17 -0.09 19.40
C TYR A 11 23.55 -0.71 20.77
N ASP A 12 24.48 -0.08 21.48
CA ASP A 12 24.93 -0.53 22.79
C ASP A 12 23.79 -0.55 23.83
N ASP A 13 22.90 0.44 23.83
CA ASP A 13 21.76 0.49 24.75
C ASP A 13 20.80 -0.71 24.56
N ILE A 14 20.62 -1.17 23.32
CA ILE A 14 19.82 -2.36 23.01
C ILE A 14 20.54 -3.62 23.50
N ARG A 15 21.85 -3.70 23.24
CA ARG A 15 22.67 -4.87 23.59
C ARG A 15 22.79 -5.05 25.10
N ASP A 16 23.05 -3.97 25.84
CA ASP A 16 23.18 -3.95 27.29
C ASP A 16 21.88 -4.37 28.00
N ARG A 17 20.73 -4.09 27.38
CA ARG A 17 19.40 -4.49 27.88
C ARG A 17 19.01 -5.92 27.47
N GLY A 18 19.78 -6.56 26.58
CA GLY A 18 19.44 -7.88 26.03
C GLY A 18 18.28 -7.85 25.04
N GLY A 19 17.99 -6.69 24.46
CA GLY A 19 16.84 -6.45 23.58
C GLY A 19 16.01 -5.24 24.02
N LEU A 20 15.09 -4.83 23.15
CA LEU A 20 14.24 -3.66 23.38
C LEU A 20 12.90 -3.88 22.68
N THR A 21 11.80 -3.43 23.27
CA THR A 21 10.50 -3.35 22.57
C THR A 21 9.95 -1.95 22.73
N VAL A 22 9.51 -1.36 21.62
CA VAL A 22 9.05 0.03 21.56
C VAL A 22 7.76 0.07 20.76
N THR A 23 6.79 0.82 21.26
CA THR A 23 5.56 1.16 20.53
C THR A 23 5.47 2.67 20.41
N LEU A 24 5.32 3.16 19.19
CA LEU A 24 5.32 4.58 18.87
C LEU A 24 4.04 4.93 18.10
N SER A 25 3.48 6.10 18.40
CA SER A 25 2.48 6.73 17.56
C SER A 25 3.14 7.88 16.83
N LEU A 26 3.17 7.81 15.51
CA LEU A 26 3.96 8.71 14.66
C LEU A 26 3.05 9.79 14.05
N PRO A 27 3.53 11.04 13.93
CA PRO A 27 2.77 12.08 13.24
C PRO A 27 2.54 11.70 11.78
N ALA A 28 1.29 11.57 11.36
CA ALA A 28 0.95 11.24 9.96
C ALA A 28 1.52 12.23 8.93
N ALA A 29 1.77 13.48 9.35
CA ALA A 29 2.37 14.51 8.52
C ALA A 29 3.78 14.15 8.03
N ASP A 30 4.55 13.39 8.81
CA ASP A 30 5.93 13.00 8.48
C ASP A 30 5.98 11.98 7.34
N TYR A 31 4.84 11.34 7.05
CA TYR A 31 4.68 10.29 6.04
C TYR A 31 3.68 10.69 4.95
N ALA A 32 3.22 11.94 4.94
CA ALA A 32 2.19 12.39 4.00
C ALA A 32 2.66 12.36 2.54
N ASP A 33 3.97 12.47 2.30
CA ASP A 33 4.57 12.42 0.97
C ASP A 33 4.67 11.00 0.38
N ALA A 34 4.38 9.97 1.18
CA ALA A 34 4.22 8.60 0.70
C ALA A 34 2.90 8.39 -0.08
N PHE A 35 1.98 9.35 -0.04
CA PHE A 35 0.64 9.23 -0.65
C PHE A 35 0.35 10.39 -1.61
N GLU A 36 -0.47 10.14 -2.64
CA GLU A 36 -0.86 11.17 -3.62
C GLU A 36 -1.64 12.33 -2.99
N ARG A 37 -2.44 12.04 -1.95
CA ARG A 37 -3.18 13.05 -1.19
C ARG A 37 -2.64 13.12 0.25
N PRO A 38 -2.28 14.32 0.76
CA PRO A 38 -1.76 14.48 2.12
C PRO A 38 -2.72 14.02 3.22
N ASP A 39 -4.02 14.02 2.96
CA ASP A 39 -5.05 13.62 3.91
C ASP A 39 -5.37 12.11 3.87
N THR A 40 -4.68 11.35 3.02
CA THR A 40 -4.85 9.88 2.91
C THR A 40 -4.51 9.21 4.23
N LEU A 41 -3.42 9.62 4.87
CA LEU A 41 -2.95 9.03 6.11
C LEU A 41 -3.57 9.75 7.31
N LYS A 42 -4.35 9.03 8.13
CA LYS A 42 -4.98 9.60 9.34
C LYS A 42 -4.20 9.29 10.62
N LYS A 43 -3.59 8.11 10.69
CA LYS A 43 -2.83 7.64 11.85
C LYS A 43 -1.78 6.63 11.41
N VAL A 44 -0.62 6.64 12.08
CA VAL A 44 0.41 5.62 11.99
C VAL A 44 0.85 5.24 13.40
N ASP A 45 0.82 3.94 13.68
CA ASP A 45 1.42 3.36 14.88
C ASP A 45 2.43 2.29 14.43
N VAL A 46 3.55 2.18 15.14
CA VAL A 46 4.59 1.19 14.86
C VAL A 46 4.98 0.51 16.15
N GLU A 47 5.01 -0.82 16.12
CA GLU A 47 5.58 -1.66 17.15
C GLU A 47 6.87 -2.28 16.62
N MET A 48 7.94 -2.24 17.41
CA MET A 48 9.25 -2.77 17.05
C MET A 48 9.85 -3.54 18.22
N THR A 49 10.44 -4.69 17.92
CA THR A 49 11.17 -5.53 18.85
C THR A 49 12.58 -5.73 18.31
N PHE A 50 13.57 -5.44 19.15
CA PHE A 50 14.98 -5.65 18.90
C PHE A 50 15.45 -6.85 19.72
N SER A 51 16.00 -7.85 19.05
CA SER A 51 16.51 -9.09 19.64
C SER A 51 18.01 -9.20 19.39
N VAL A 52 18.78 -9.48 20.44
CA VAL A 52 20.25 -9.62 20.33
C VAL A 52 20.60 -11.06 19.96
N GLY A 53 21.36 -11.26 18.88
CA GLY A 53 21.78 -12.57 18.38
C GLY A 53 23.26 -12.58 17.98
N GLY A 54 24.10 -13.22 18.80
CA GLY A 54 25.55 -13.30 18.56
C GLY A 54 26.17 -11.91 18.46
N ASP A 55 26.56 -11.53 17.24
CA ASP A 55 27.20 -10.26 16.91
C ASP A 55 26.27 -9.32 16.12
N SER A 56 24.96 -9.55 16.16
CA SER A 56 23.97 -8.77 15.43
C SER A 56 22.72 -8.49 16.28
N VAL A 57 21.96 -7.48 15.87
CA VAL A 57 20.62 -7.18 16.39
C VAL A 57 19.60 -7.39 15.27
N LEU A 58 18.61 -8.24 15.53
CA LEU A 58 17.44 -8.41 14.67
C LEU A 58 16.37 -7.40 15.10
N LEU A 59 15.92 -6.58 14.15
CA LEU A 59 14.73 -5.74 14.28
C LEU A 59 13.55 -6.49 13.63
N GLU A 60 12.48 -6.69 14.40
CA GLU A 60 11.18 -7.12 13.89
C GLU A 60 10.18 -6.02 14.19
N GLY A 61 9.40 -5.61 13.19
CA GLY A 61 8.44 -4.52 13.35
C GLY A 61 7.12 -4.77 12.66
N ARG A 62 6.10 -4.06 13.14
CA ARG A 62 4.77 -4.00 12.56
C ARG A 62 4.33 -2.54 12.48
N ALA A 63 4.03 -2.08 11.27
CA ALA A 63 3.43 -0.78 11.04
C ALA A 63 1.93 -0.95 10.84
N ALA A 64 1.13 -0.17 11.56
CA ALA A 64 -0.32 -0.10 11.41
C ALA A 64 -0.73 1.34 11.07
N ALA A 65 -1.54 1.50 10.03
CA ALA A 65 -2.02 2.80 9.57
C ALA A 65 -3.52 2.82 9.36
N VAL A 66 -4.14 3.98 9.62
CA VAL A 66 -5.53 4.25 9.25
C VAL A 66 -5.53 5.14 8.01
N LEU A 67 -6.05 4.60 6.90
CA LEU A 67 -6.07 5.28 5.61
C LEU A 67 -7.50 5.71 5.25
N ALA A 68 -7.64 6.92 4.73
CA ALA A 68 -8.85 7.46 4.12
C ALA A 68 -8.70 7.49 2.59
N LEU A 69 -9.36 6.55 1.94
CA LEU A 69 -9.24 6.25 0.52
C LEU A 69 -10.59 6.35 -0.17
N ASP A 70 -10.59 6.37 -1.50
CA ASP A 70 -11.84 6.39 -2.26
C ASP A 70 -12.15 4.99 -2.78
N CYS A 71 -13.40 4.55 -2.63
CA CYS A 71 -13.83 3.27 -3.16
C CYS A 71 -13.64 3.24 -4.69
N ALA A 72 -12.85 2.30 -5.19
CA ALA A 72 -12.53 2.19 -6.62
C ALA A 72 -13.75 1.96 -7.53
N ARG A 73 -14.90 1.57 -6.95
CA ARG A 73 -16.12 1.22 -7.71
C ARG A 73 -17.24 2.26 -7.60
N CYS A 74 -17.42 2.87 -6.43
CA CYS A 74 -18.48 3.88 -6.23
C CYS A 74 -17.95 5.27 -5.88
N GLY A 75 -16.66 5.44 -5.63
CA GLY A 75 -16.03 6.73 -5.29
C GLY A 75 -16.48 7.30 -3.94
N GLU A 76 -17.16 6.54 -3.09
CA GLU A 76 -17.45 6.97 -1.72
C GLU A 76 -16.19 6.84 -0.87
N PRO A 77 -15.96 7.75 0.09
CA PRO A 77 -14.82 7.67 0.98
C PRO A 77 -14.90 6.42 1.88
N VAL A 78 -13.75 5.81 2.11
CA VAL A 78 -13.56 4.59 2.88
C VAL A 78 -12.40 4.81 3.83
N THR A 79 -12.68 4.74 5.13
CA THR A 79 -11.65 4.74 6.17
C THR A 79 -11.46 3.32 6.68
N ARG A 80 -10.24 2.79 6.57
CA ARG A 80 -9.90 1.44 7.07
C ARG A 80 -8.48 1.40 7.64
N SER A 81 -8.26 0.44 8.52
CA SER A 81 -6.94 0.12 9.06
C SER A 81 -6.22 -0.91 8.20
N PHE A 82 -4.93 -0.71 8.00
CA PHE A 82 -4.03 -1.61 7.29
C PHE A 82 -2.80 -1.82 8.18
N GLU A 83 -2.23 -3.01 8.13
CA GLU A 83 -0.99 -3.32 8.83
C GLU A 83 -0.11 -4.22 7.97
N ASP A 84 1.19 -4.07 8.14
CA ASP A 84 2.20 -4.95 7.53
C ASP A 84 3.41 -5.07 8.45
N ALA A 85 4.17 -6.13 8.26
CA ALA A 85 5.37 -6.44 9.04
C ALA A 85 6.64 -6.18 8.24
N PHE A 86 7.73 -5.92 8.94
CA PHE A 86 9.07 -5.76 8.38
C PHE A 86 10.11 -6.34 9.33
N ASP A 87 11.25 -6.74 8.79
CA ASP A 87 12.39 -7.22 9.56
C ASP A 87 13.71 -6.81 8.91
N GLU A 88 14.71 -6.50 9.75
CA GLU A 88 16.03 -6.06 9.32
C GLU A 88 17.10 -6.57 10.30
N VAL A 89 18.31 -6.85 9.79
CA VAL A 89 19.44 -7.31 10.62
C VAL A 89 20.55 -6.27 10.62
N TYR A 90 20.93 -5.82 11.81
CA TYR A 90 21.96 -4.81 12.00
C TYR A 90 23.23 -5.44 12.60
N PRO A 91 24.40 -5.27 11.98
CA PRO A 91 25.68 -5.75 12.51
C PRO A 91 26.18 -4.87 13.68
N ASP A 92 27.01 -5.44 14.54
CA ASP A 92 27.62 -4.75 15.70
C ASP A 92 28.64 -3.66 15.37
N SER A 93 28.99 -3.48 14.10
CA SER A 93 29.82 -2.38 13.65
C SER A 93 29.10 -1.01 13.69
N LEU A 94 27.79 -0.98 13.97
CA LEU A 94 26.98 0.23 13.97
C LEU A 94 26.88 0.84 15.38
N GLU A 95 27.04 2.16 15.47
CA GLU A 95 26.80 2.90 16.72
C GLU A 95 25.29 3.14 16.94
N TYR A 96 24.53 3.30 15.84
CA TYR A 96 23.11 3.59 15.84
C TYR A 96 22.36 2.70 14.86
N ILE A 97 21.14 2.31 15.24
CA ILE A 97 20.15 1.67 14.39
C ILE A 97 19.11 2.72 14.00
N ASP A 98 19.05 3.05 12.71
CA ASP A 98 18.08 3.98 12.13
C ASP A 98 16.94 3.21 11.46
N THR A 99 15.74 3.32 12.03
CA THR A 99 14.54 2.60 11.56
C THR A 99 13.65 3.47 10.68
N ARG A 100 14.02 4.73 10.42
CA ARG A 100 13.19 5.69 9.68
C ARG A 100 12.84 5.19 8.27
N GLU A 101 13.82 4.65 7.56
CA GLU A 101 13.66 4.21 6.17
C GLU A 101 12.73 3.00 6.07
N VAL A 102 13.03 1.92 6.80
CA VAL A 102 12.20 0.70 6.78
C VAL A 102 10.75 0.97 7.23
N VAL A 103 10.55 1.82 8.24
CA VAL A 103 9.21 2.23 8.68
C VAL A 103 8.49 3.00 7.57
N ARG A 104 9.18 3.95 6.94
CA ARG A 104 8.61 4.77 5.86
C ARG A 104 8.22 3.93 4.65
N GLU A 105 9.09 3.02 4.23
CA GLU A 105 8.84 2.10 3.13
C GLU A 105 7.64 1.21 3.43
N THR A 106 7.59 0.62 4.62
CA THR A 106 6.45 -0.20 5.06
C THR A 106 5.15 0.60 5.02
N VAL A 107 5.12 1.80 5.60
CA VAL A 107 3.93 2.67 5.60
C VAL A 107 3.48 3.03 4.18
N ALA A 108 4.42 3.30 3.26
CA ALA A 108 4.10 3.58 1.87
C ALA A 108 3.43 2.39 1.15
N LEU A 109 3.79 1.17 1.54
CA LEU A 109 3.23 -0.07 0.97
C LEU A 109 1.85 -0.46 1.54
N LEU A 110 1.40 0.16 2.64
CA LEU A 110 0.10 -0.15 3.26
C LEU A 110 -1.10 0.21 2.40
N ALA A 111 -0.96 1.17 1.47
CA ALA A 111 -2.07 1.57 0.60
C ALA A 111 -2.41 0.48 -0.43
N PRO A 112 -3.63 -0.07 -0.42
CA PRO A 112 -4.05 -1.04 -1.42
C PRO A 112 -4.23 -0.37 -2.79
N ILE A 113 -3.86 -1.08 -3.87
CA ILE A 113 -4.06 -0.61 -5.26
C ILE A 113 -5.54 -0.32 -5.56
N LYS A 114 -6.46 -1.12 -5.00
CA LYS A 114 -7.91 -0.93 -5.12
C LYS A 114 -8.60 -1.29 -3.81
N ILE A 115 -9.35 -0.34 -3.25
CA ILE A 115 -10.19 -0.55 -2.07
C ILE A 115 -11.67 -0.48 -2.45
N LEU A 116 -12.49 -1.29 -1.79
CA LEU A 116 -13.95 -1.22 -1.90
C LEU A 116 -14.54 -0.82 -0.54
N CYS A 117 -15.62 -0.04 -0.56
CA CYS A 117 -16.37 0.29 0.66
C CYS A 117 -16.96 -0.98 1.31
N SER A 118 -17.28 -1.99 0.51
CA SER A 118 -17.73 -3.32 0.95
C SER A 118 -17.54 -4.36 -0.17
N ASP A 119 -17.52 -5.64 0.18
CA ASP A 119 -17.40 -6.75 -0.78
C ASP A 119 -18.59 -6.79 -1.76
N GLY A 120 -19.76 -6.34 -1.30
CA GLY A 120 -20.98 -6.25 -2.10
C GLY A 120 -21.17 -4.92 -2.84
N CYS A 121 -20.16 -4.03 -2.88
CA CYS A 121 -20.30 -2.71 -3.49
C CYS A 121 -20.76 -2.84 -4.95
N LYS A 122 -21.92 -2.27 -5.29
CA LYS A 122 -22.54 -2.32 -6.63
C LYS A 122 -21.93 -1.31 -7.60
N GLY A 123 -21.22 -0.31 -7.09
CA GLY A 123 -20.55 0.72 -7.88
C GLY A 123 -21.47 1.83 -8.38
N ARG A 124 -20.89 2.75 -9.16
CA ARG A 124 -21.68 3.71 -9.95
C ARG A 124 -22.19 3.08 -11.24
N CYS A 125 -23.33 3.55 -11.72
CA CYS A 125 -23.83 3.19 -13.05
C CYS A 125 -22.94 3.83 -14.12
N LEU A 126 -22.47 3.05 -15.09
CA LEU A 126 -21.61 3.53 -16.18
C LEU A 126 -22.34 4.41 -17.20
N VAL A 127 -23.68 4.47 -17.13
CA VAL A 127 -24.51 5.27 -18.04
C VAL A 127 -24.89 6.61 -17.42
N CYS A 128 -25.42 6.61 -16.20
CA CYS A 128 -25.91 7.84 -15.54
C CYS A 128 -25.10 8.30 -14.32
N GLY A 129 -24.06 7.56 -13.91
CA GLY A 129 -23.19 7.92 -12.78
C GLY A 129 -23.78 7.71 -11.38
N VAL A 130 -25.04 7.26 -11.28
CA VAL A 130 -25.71 7.09 -9.98
C VAL A 130 -25.06 5.98 -9.15
N ASN A 131 -24.94 6.20 -7.84
CA ASN A 131 -24.42 5.20 -6.91
C ASN A 131 -25.46 4.08 -6.70
N ARG A 132 -25.18 2.88 -7.22
CA ARG A 132 -26.09 1.72 -7.18
C ARG A 132 -26.22 1.09 -5.79
N ASN A 133 -25.39 1.52 -4.84
CA ASN A 133 -25.55 1.15 -3.43
C ASN A 133 -26.69 1.91 -2.75
N LEU A 134 -27.02 3.11 -3.23
CA LEU A 134 -28.04 3.97 -2.63
C LEU A 134 -29.38 3.90 -3.36
N GLN A 135 -29.35 3.77 -4.70
CA GLN A 135 -30.55 3.75 -5.53
C GLN A 135 -30.36 2.92 -6.80
N THR A 136 -31.46 2.43 -7.36
CA THR A 136 -31.46 1.70 -8.63
C THR A 136 -31.71 2.63 -9.82
N CYS A 137 -31.23 2.26 -11.00
CA CYS A 137 -31.52 2.94 -12.26
C CYS A 137 -31.98 1.94 -13.33
N ASN A 138 -32.76 2.41 -14.30
CA ASN A 138 -33.19 1.61 -15.46
C ASN A 138 -32.28 1.77 -16.69
N CYS A 139 -31.07 2.29 -16.52
CA CYS A 139 -30.11 2.40 -17.60
C CYS A 139 -29.80 1.01 -18.17
N LYS A 140 -30.00 0.84 -19.48
CA LYS A 140 -29.52 -0.32 -20.21
C LYS A 140 -28.09 -0.03 -20.61
N ALA A 141 -27.15 -0.86 -20.16
CA ALA A 141 -25.81 -0.83 -20.72
C ALA A 141 -25.90 -1.36 -22.15
N GLU A 142 -25.87 -0.47 -23.14
CA GLU A 142 -25.58 -0.92 -24.50
C GLU A 142 -24.12 -1.38 -24.50
N TYR A 143 -23.90 -2.63 -24.92
CA TYR A 143 -22.57 -3.22 -25.02
C TYR A 143 -21.86 -2.66 -26.26
N ASN A 144 -21.60 -1.36 -26.24
CA ASN A 144 -20.88 -0.65 -27.27
C ASN A 144 -19.41 -0.68 -26.88
N SER A 145 -18.75 -1.82 -27.09
CA SER A 145 -17.30 -1.92 -26.89
C SER A 145 -16.61 -0.80 -27.67
N SER A 146 -15.51 -0.24 -27.18
CA SER A 146 -14.75 0.79 -27.92
C SER A 146 -14.36 0.35 -29.35
N PHE A 147 -14.34 -0.96 -29.61
CA PHE A 147 -14.09 -1.57 -30.92
C PHE A 147 -15.36 -1.92 -31.70
N GLN A 148 -16.53 -1.40 -31.35
CA GLN A 148 -17.78 -1.76 -32.03
C GLN A 148 -17.79 -1.29 -33.49
N ALA A 149 -17.07 -0.22 -33.81
CA ALA A 149 -16.80 0.21 -35.19
C ALA A 149 -15.99 -0.82 -36.01
N LEU A 150 -15.29 -1.75 -35.34
CA LEU A 150 -14.51 -2.82 -35.96
C LEU A 150 -15.28 -4.14 -36.07
N LYS A 151 -16.57 -4.17 -35.71
CA LYS A 151 -17.37 -5.39 -35.74
C LYS A 151 -17.38 -6.06 -37.12
N ASP A 152 -17.30 -5.27 -38.17
CA ASP A 152 -17.31 -5.72 -39.56
C ASP A 152 -15.93 -5.61 -40.25
N LEU A 153 -14.87 -5.30 -39.49
CA LEU A 153 -13.53 -5.15 -40.06
C LEU A 153 -12.98 -6.53 -40.47
N LYS A 154 -12.80 -6.74 -41.77
CA LYS A 154 -12.11 -7.91 -42.32
C LYS A 154 -10.62 -7.64 -42.38
N VAL A 155 -9.82 -8.44 -41.68
CA VAL A 155 -8.35 -8.40 -41.75
C VAL A 155 -7.90 -9.49 -42.72
N ASP A 156 -7.27 -9.09 -43.81
CA ASP A 156 -6.65 -10.04 -44.73
C ASP A 156 -5.45 -10.72 -44.04
N LYS A 157 -5.46 -12.05 -44.02
CA LYS A 157 -4.31 -12.82 -43.53
C LYS A 157 -3.14 -12.66 -44.51
N PRO A 158 -1.95 -12.23 -44.07
CA PRO A 158 -0.78 -12.31 -44.93
C PRO A 158 -0.49 -13.77 -45.29
N GLU A 159 -0.19 -14.02 -46.57
CA GLU A 159 0.18 -15.36 -47.04
C GLU A 159 1.41 -15.86 -46.26
N ASN A 160 1.31 -17.09 -45.75
CA ASN A 160 2.38 -17.75 -45.02
C ASN A 160 3.40 -18.30 -46.03
N PRO A 161 4.65 -17.78 -46.10
CA PRO A 161 5.63 -18.17 -47.13
C PRO A 161 6.27 -19.55 -46.91
N GLY A 162 5.61 -20.46 -46.17
CA GLY A 162 6.20 -21.67 -45.59
C GLY A 162 5.76 -23.02 -46.16
N LYS A 163 5.14 -23.12 -47.35
CA LYS A 163 4.86 -24.43 -47.97
C LYS A 163 5.58 -24.60 -49.32
N LYS A 164 6.90 -24.80 -49.26
CA LYS A 164 7.62 -25.52 -50.34
C LYS A 164 7.28 -27.00 -50.22
N LYS A 165 6.45 -27.51 -51.14
CA LYS A 165 6.39 -28.95 -51.42
C LYS A 165 7.61 -29.31 -52.29
N LEU A 166 8.21 -30.46 -51.96
CA LEU A 166 9.29 -31.15 -52.67
C LEU A 166 9.09 -31.15 -54.19
#